data_AF-A0A961WW34-F1
#
_entry.id   AF-A0A961WW34-F1
#
_cell.length_a   1.000
_cell.length_b   1.000
_cell.length_c   1.000
_cell.angle_alpha   90.00
_cell.angle_beta   90.00
_cell.angle_gamma   90.00
#
_symmetry.space_group_name_H-M   'P 1'
#
loop_
_entity.id
_entity.type
_entity.pdbx_description
1 polymer ?
#
loop_
_entity_poly.entity_id
_entity_poly.type
_entity_poly.pdbx_seq_one_letter_code
_entity_poly.pdbx_strand_id
1 'polypeptide(L)'
;GLPASADSLAAVLEATPLDKTHLRIDVHPSSRNSLDWMVALMTRKRVNPASLSLSFGIDPAAVFAGTGRLRMSIEALRASMPQSLAHFFAMQVPGVLLEADGRVYHNAGATEAQELAAMLSLAASHMRMFEEARQPLVYAAPHIGFCVSADADQFMTMAKIRALRLLWTRLQEACGIDPSATSIHAETSFRMLTSRDAETNLLRNTIACFAAAAGGADTISVLPHTFAHGLPDAFARRLARNTQLVLAQESRLWFVADPASGSGAVEALTDGLCEAAWNEFQAIEAEGGILQSLLGGHFQARVKAAGETRARAYREGSRVLVGATLYPPAEDRTVDVLDAQRRPMPTDGTVRCERLDVARIEQLAGGAS
;
A
#
# COMPACT_ATOMS: atom_id res chain seq x y z
N GLY A 1 5.40 15.23 5.74
CA GLY A 1 6.24 14.16 6.31
C GLY A 1 7.35 14.75 7.15
N LEU A 2 8.02 13.93 7.95
CA LEU A 2 9.13 14.34 8.81
C LEU A 2 10.35 14.82 7.97
N PRO A 3 11.24 15.66 8.52
CA PRO A 3 12.54 15.92 7.89
C PRO A 3 13.35 14.63 7.77
N ALA A 4 14.05 14.46 6.65
CA ALA A 4 14.86 13.28 6.36
C ALA A 4 16.21 13.34 7.10
N SER A 5 16.21 13.10 8.41
CA SER A 5 17.42 13.07 9.23
C SER A 5 17.35 12.02 10.34
N ALA A 6 18.52 11.56 10.80
CA ALA A 6 18.63 10.65 11.94
C ALA A 6 18.05 11.27 13.22
N ASP A 7 18.26 12.57 13.44
CA ASP A 7 17.77 13.30 14.62
C ASP A 7 16.24 13.38 14.63
N SER A 8 15.62 13.60 13.47
CA SER A 8 14.15 13.60 13.35
C SER A 8 13.55 12.23 13.68
N LEU A 9 14.17 11.15 13.18
CA LEU A 9 13.74 9.78 13.50
C LEU A 9 13.91 9.50 15.00
N ALA A 10 15.06 9.86 15.57
CA ALA A 10 15.35 9.67 16.98
C ALA A 10 14.38 10.41 17.90
N ALA A 11 14.06 11.67 17.59
CA ALA A 11 13.15 12.50 18.37
C ALA A 11 11.73 11.93 18.39
N VAL A 12 11.21 11.51 17.23
CA VAL A 12 9.84 10.95 17.14
C VAL A 12 9.71 9.62 17.88
N LEU A 13 10.79 8.84 17.95
CA LEU A 13 10.81 7.53 18.58
C LEU A 13 11.39 7.55 20.01
N GLU A 14 11.69 8.72 20.56
CA GLU A 14 12.38 8.84 21.85
C GLU A 14 11.63 8.14 22.98
N ALA A 15 10.33 8.43 23.12
CA ALA A 15 9.46 7.86 24.13
C ALA A 15 8.77 6.54 23.72
N THR A 16 9.03 6.03 22.51
CA THR A 16 8.37 4.83 21.99
C THR A 16 9.06 3.55 22.47
N PRO A 17 8.34 2.60 23.11
CA PRO A 17 8.87 1.28 23.46
C PRO A 17 8.92 0.40 22.20
N LEU A 18 10.09 0.37 21.55
CA LEU A 18 10.30 -0.29 20.25
C LEU A 18 10.12 -1.82 20.31
N ASP A 19 10.31 -2.42 21.48
CA ASP A 19 10.12 -3.85 21.77
C ASP A 19 8.64 -4.25 21.95
N LYS A 20 7.73 -3.28 22.05
CA LYS A 20 6.30 -3.50 22.30
C LYS A 20 5.39 -2.85 21.27
N THR A 21 5.97 -2.23 20.25
CA THR A 21 5.24 -1.43 19.27
C THR A 21 5.59 -1.93 17.89
N HIS A 22 4.58 -2.36 17.13
CA HIS A 22 4.74 -2.56 15.69
C HIS A 22 4.99 -1.20 15.04
N LEU A 23 6.14 -1.05 14.39
CA LEU A 23 6.55 0.21 13.78
C LEU A 23 6.60 0.05 12.26
N ARG A 24 5.67 0.73 11.59
CA ARG A 24 5.64 0.88 10.15
C ARG A 24 6.23 2.24 9.75
N ILE A 25 7.13 2.26 8.78
CA ILE A 25 7.76 3.47 8.24
C ILE A 25 7.56 3.49 6.73
N ASP A 26 6.69 4.38 6.26
CA ASP A 26 6.57 4.71 4.85
C ASP A 26 7.76 5.61 4.45
N VAL A 27 8.73 5.02 3.76
CA VAL A 27 10.02 5.67 3.49
C VAL A 27 9.90 6.61 2.29
N HIS A 28 10.33 7.86 2.46
CA HIS A 28 10.42 8.79 1.35
C HIS A 28 11.43 8.28 0.29
N PRO A 29 11.20 8.49 -1.02
CA PRO A 29 12.14 8.14 -2.10
C PRO A 29 13.60 8.57 -1.88
N SER A 30 13.80 9.60 -1.04
CA SER A 30 15.11 10.16 -0.72
C SER A 30 15.74 9.65 0.58
N SER A 31 15.07 8.78 1.32
CA SER A 31 15.40 8.43 2.70
C SER A 31 15.74 6.95 2.88
N ARG A 32 16.45 6.35 1.90
CA ARG A 32 16.95 4.97 2.01
C ARG A 32 17.80 4.76 3.28
N ASN A 33 18.52 5.79 3.70
CA ASN A 33 19.31 5.85 4.93
C ASN A 33 18.47 5.72 6.22
N SER A 34 17.13 5.77 6.14
CA SER A 34 16.26 5.58 7.31
C SER A 34 16.44 4.21 7.95
N LEU A 35 16.78 3.20 7.16
CA LEU A 35 17.20 1.89 7.64
C LEU A 35 18.42 2.02 8.55
N ASP A 36 19.52 2.58 8.05
CA ASP A 36 20.76 2.76 8.84
C ASP A 36 20.54 3.61 10.09
N TRP A 37 19.71 4.65 10.00
CA TRP A 37 19.34 5.47 11.16
C TRP A 37 18.56 4.67 12.19
N MET A 38 17.65 3.78 11.75
CA MET A 38 16.94 2.88 12.64
C MET A 38 17.91 1.94 13.35
N VAL A 39 18.83 1.32 12.61
CA VAL A 39 19.88 0.46 13.18
C VAL A 39 20.65 1.19 14.26
N ALA A 40 21.18 2.38 13.94
CA ALA A 40 21.94 3.18 14.89
C ALA A 40 21.12 3.53 16.15
N LEU A 41 19.83 3.84 15.97
CA LEU A 41 18.91 4.11 17.07
C LEU A 41 18.69 2.88 17.97
N MET A 42 18.49 1.70 17.37
CA MET A 42 18.29 0.44 18.08
C MET A 42 19.52 0.03 18.87
N THR A 43 20.72 0.14 18.27
CA THR A 43 21.99 -0.09 18.95
C THR A 43 22.17 0.86 20.13
N ARG A 44 21.88 2.16 19.94
CA ARG A 44 21.96 3.16 21.01
C ARG A 44 20.99 2.89 22.15
N LYS A 45 19.77 2.44 21.85
CA LYS A 45 18.76 2.05 22.84
C LYS A 45 18.96 0.64 23.42
N ARG A 46 19.94 -0.13 22.92
CA ARG A 46 20.22 -1.52 23.31
C ARG A 46 18.97 -2.43 23.21
N VAL A 47 18.17 -2.22 22.17
CA VAL A 47 16.98 -3.06 21.91
C VAL A 47 17.42 -4.39 21.32
N ASN A 48 16.80 -5.49 21.77
CA ASN A 48 17.02 -6.80 21.17
C ASN A 48 16.41 -6.81 19.74
N PRO A 49 17.21 -7.04 18.68
CA PRO A 49 16.69 -7.10 17.31
C PRO A 49 15.55 -8.10 17.13
N ALA A 50 15.61 -9.24 17.82
CA ALA A 50 14.62 -10.31 17.70
C ALA A 50 13.26 -9.99 18.34
N SER A 51 13.18 -8.97 19.20
CA SER A 51 11.92 -8.55 19.83
C SER A 51 11.21 -7.42 19.07
N LEU A 52 11.76 -6.99 17.94
CA LEU A 52 11.19 -5.89 17.16
C LEU A 52 10.04 -6.39 16.31
N SER A 53 9.19 -5.45 15.90
CA SER A 53 8.21 -5.69 14.85
C SER A 53 8.23 -4.47 13.93
N LEU A 54 8.85 -4.62 12.76
CA LEU A 54 9.17 -3.52 11.87
C LEU A 54 8.65 -3.78 10.46
N SER A 55 8.12 -2.74 9.83
CA SER A 55 7.79 -2.73 8.40
C SER A 55 8.33 -1.47 7.76
N PHE A 56 9.23 -1.62 6.79
CA PHE A 56 9.72 -0.54 5.95
C PHE A 56 9.03 -0.60 4.60
N GLY A 57 8.37 0.49 4.22
CA GLY A 57 7.71 0.62 2.91
C GLY A 57 8.70 0.91 1.77
N ILE A 58 9.80 0.13 1.68
CA ILE A 58 10.76 0.30 0.58
C ILE A 58 10.20 -0.38 -0.66
N ASP A 59 9.65 0.44 -1.53
CA ASP A 59 9.12 0.03 -2.82
C ASP A 59 9.70 0.93 -3.95
N PRO A 60 10.67 0.46 -4.73
CA PRO A 60 11.18 1.24 -5.85
C PRO A 60 10.19 1.39 -7.01
N ALA A 61 9.27 0.45 -7.22
CA ALA A 61 8.31 0.50 -8.31
C ALA A 61 7.18 1.51 -8.02
N ALA A 62 6.65 1.53 -6.80
CA ALA A 62 5.70 2.55 -6.36
C ALA A 62 6.33 3.94 -6.37
N VAL A 63 7.60 4.08 -5.97
CA VAL A 63 8.36 5.33 -6.12
C VAL A 63 8.47 5.72 -7.59
N PHE A 64 8.84 4.79 -8.47
CA PHE A 64 9.00 5.09 -9.89
C PHE A 64 7.68 5.51 -10.52
N ALA A 65 6.61 4.75 -10.30
CA ALA A 65 5.27 5.03 -10.78
C ALA A 65 4.72 6.36 -10.25
N GLY A 66 4.85 6.60 -8.94
CA GLY A 66 4.26 7.77 -8.28
C GLY A 66 5.05 9.07 -8.47
N THR A 67 6.37 9.00 -8.71
CA THR A 67 7.20 10.19 -8.96
C THR A 67 7.56 10.38 -10.43
N GLY A 68 7.39 9.34 -11.25
CA GLY A 68 7.88 9.28 -12.63
C GLY A 68 9.40 9.14 -12.73
N ARG A 69 10.11 8.89 -11.61
CA ARG A 69 11.59 9.01 -11.55
C ARG A 69 12.24 7.97 -10.64
N LEU A 70 13.41 7.48 -11.07
CA LEU A 70 14.36 6.76 -10.23
C LEU A 70 15.70 7.50 -10.21
N ARG A 71 16.32 7.58 -9.03
CA ARG A 71 17.61 8.25 -8.84
C ARG A 71 18.78 7.55 -9.51
N MET A 72 18.67 6.25 -9.71
CA MET A 72 19.69 5.40 -10.33
C MET A 72 19.04 4.54 -11.41
N SER A 73 19.85 3.87 -12.23
CA SER A 73 19.34 2.92 -13.22
C SER A 73 18.68 1.71 -12.54
N ILE A 74 17.83 0.99 -13.27
CA ILE A 74 17.17 -0.22 -12.75
C ILE A 74 18.23 -1.28 -12.41
N GLU A 75 19.30 -1.37 -13.20
CA GLU A 75 20.43 -2.27 -12.98
C GLU A 75 21.19 -1.89 -11.70
N ALA A 76 21.51 -0.61 -11.52
CA ALA A 76 22.19 -0.12 -10.31
C ALA A 76 21.32 -0.28 -9.05
N LEU A 77 20.01 -0.12 -9.18
CA LEU A 77 19.06 -0.38 -8.11
C LEU A 77 19.12 -1.87 -7.70
N ARG A 78 18.95 -2.79 -8.65
CA ARG A 78 19.03 -4.24 -8.40
C ARG A 78 20.36 -4.64 -7.79
N ALA A 79 21.47 -4.10 -8.31
CA ALA A 79 22.81 -4.41 -7.84
C ALA A 79 23.10 -3.88 -6.43
N SER A 80 22.43 -2.81 -5.96
CA SER A 80 22.73 -2.12 -4.69
C SER A 80 21.82 -2.50 -3.52
N MET A 81 20.61 -3.01 -3.76
CA MET A 81 19.70 -3.31 -2.64
C MET A 81 20.22 -4.44 -1.74
N PRO A 82 20.79 -5.55 -2.25
CA PRO A 82 21.26 -6.64 -1.40
C PRO A 82 22.30 -6.16 -0.36
N GLN A 83 23.26 -5.32 -0.75
CA GLN A 83 24.24 -4.78 0.19
C GLN A 83 23.60 -3.80 1.19
N SER A 84 22.61 -3.01 0.73
CA SER A 84 21.88 -2.07 1.60
C SER A 84 21.07 -2.78 2.69
N LEU A 85 20.65 -4.03 2.45
CA LEU A 85 19.86 -4.82 3.40
C LEU A 85 20.70 -5.83 4.20
N ALA A 86 21.97 -6.05 3.83
CA ALA A 86 22.84 -7.06 4.43
C ALA A 86 22.93 -6.94 5.96
N HIS A 87 22.93 -5.71 6.50
CA HIS A 87 23.01 -5.50 7.93
C HIS A 87 21.72 -5.95 8.67
N PHE A 88 20.55 -5.76 8.07
CA PHE A 88 19.28 -6.23 8.64
C PHE A 88 19.20 -7.75 8.65
N PHE A 89 19.67 -8.40 7.58
CA PHE A 89 19.75 -9.87 7.54
C PHE A 89 20.73 -10.41 8.58
N ALA A 90 21.90 -9.76 8.73
CA ALA A 90 22.88 -10.16 9.74
C ALA A 90 22.34 -10.04 11.18
N MET A 91 21.50 -9.04 11.44
CA MET A 91 20.85 -8.87 12.75
C MET A 91 19.60 -9.76 12.95
N GLN A 92 19.13 -10.44 11.90
CA GLN A 92 17.92 -11.26 11.93
C GLN A 92 16.69 -10.50 12.47
N VAL A 93 16.55 -9.22 12.10
CA VAL A 93 15.40 -8.40 12.53
C VAL A 93 14.13 -8.97 11.90
N PRO A 94 13.14 -9.44 12.68
CA PRO A 94 11.88 -9.90 12.13
C PRO A 94 11.09 -8.69 11.63
N GLY A 95 10.74 -8.68 10.34
CA GLY A 95 10.02 -7.56 9.75
C GLY A 95 10.03 -7.52 8.23
N VAL A 96 9.12 -6.73 7.69
CA VAL A 96 9.05 -6.41 6.27
C VAL A 96 10.09 -5.33 5.98
N LEU A 97 11.01 -5.60 5.06
CA LEU A 97 12.01 -4.62 4.61
C LEU A 97 11.71 -4.13 3.20
N LEU A 98 11.22 -5.04 2.37
CA LEU A 98 10.84 -4.80 1.00
C LEU A 98 9.33 -4.95 0.94
N GLU A 99 8.64 -3.89 0.56
CA GLU A 99 7.20 -3.91 0.51
C GLU A 99 6.75 -3.69 -0.92
N ALA A 100 5.79 -4.51 -1.36
CA ALA A 100 5.05 -4.26 -2.57
C ALA A 100 3.82 -3.41 -2.24
N ASP A 101 3.87 -2.13 -2.58
CA ASP A 101 2.84 -1.13 -2.28
C ASP A 101 1.90 -0.91 -3.47
N GLY A 102 0.70 -1.46 -3.35
CA GLY A 102 -0.38 -1.34 -4.33
C GLY A 102 -1.06 0.02 -4.34
N ARG A 103 -0.89 0.86 -3.30
CA ARG A 103 -1.64 2.12 -3.15
C ARG A 103 -1.43 3.08 -4.30
N VAL A 104 -0.21 3.16 -4.83
CA VAL A 104 0.11 4.05 -5.96
C VAL A 104 -0.68 3.66 -7.21
N TYR A 105 -0.77 2.36 -7.50
CA TYR A 105 -1.50 1.86 -8.67
C TYR A 105 -3.02 2.00 -8.48
N HIS A 106 -3.53 1.59 -7.32
CA HIS A 106 -4.95 1.69 -6.97
C HIS A 106 -5.45 3.13 -7.09
N ASN A 107 -4.72 4.08 -6.51
CA ASN A 107 -5.10 5.48 -6.51
C ASN A 107 -4.93 6.18 -7.87
N ALA A 108 -4.16 5.59 -8.79
CA ALA A 108 -4.06 6.04 -10.17
C ALA A 108 -5.13 5.44 -11.10
N GLY A 109 -6.01 4.60 -10.57
CA GLY A 109 -7.14 4.04 -11.31
C GLY A 109 -6.97 2.57 -11.73
N ALA A 110 -5.96 1.86 -11.22
CA ALA A 110 -5.80 0.44 -11.49
C ALA A 110 -7.05 -0.35 -11.05
N THR A 111 -7.33 -1.46 -11.74
CA THR A 111 -8.23 -2.48 -11.22
C THR A 111 -7.56 -3.23 -10.08
N GLU A 112 -8.36 -3.97 -9.33
CA GLU A 112 -7.95 -4.77 -8.19
C GLU A 112 -7.00 -5.89 -8.64
N ALA A 113 -7.24 -6.47 -9.83
CA ALA A 113 -6.31 -7.42 -10.45
C ALA A 113 -4.98 -6.77 -10.87
N GLN A 114 -5.01 -5.54 -11.41
CA GLN A 114 -3.80 -4.80 -11.79
C GLN A 114 -2.95 -4.40 -10.57
N GLU A 115 -3.59 -4.00 -9.47
CA GLU A 115 -2.91 -3.73 -8.20
C GLU A 115 -2.17 -4.99 -7.71
N LEU A 116 -2.88 -6.13 -7.64
CA LEU A 116 -2.28 -7.41 -7.23
C LEU A 116 -1.16 -7.87 -8.16
N ALA A 117 -1.34 -7.73 -9.47
CA ALA A 117 -0.35 -8.13 -10.48
C ALA A 117 0.96 -7.33 -10.38
N ALA A 118 0.86 -6.00 -10.21
CA ALA A 118 2.03 -5.15 -10.04
C ALA A 118 2.77 -5.45 -8.73
N MET A 119 2.03 -5.70 -7.64
CA MET A 119 2.59 -6.12 -6.36
C MET A 119 3.33 -7.47 -6.49
N LEU A 120 2.73 -8.44 -7.19
CA LEU A 120 3.33 -9.76 -7.41
C LEU A 120 4.59 -9.68 -8.31
N SER A 121 4.58 -8.84 -9.34
CA SER A 121 5.75 -8.60 -10.20
C SER A 121 6.91 -7.97 -9.44
N LEU A 122 6.63 -7.03 -8.54
CA LEU A 122 7.67 -6.47 -7.68
C LEU A 122 8.22 -7.52 -6.70
N ALA A 123 7.35 -8.30 -6.05
CA ALA A 123 7.78 -9.38 -5.17
C ALA A 123 8.66 -10.40 -5.91
N ALA A 124 8.29 -10.80 -7.14
CA ALA A 124 9.10 -11.65 -8.00
C ALA A 124 10.44 -10.99 -8.38
N SER A 125 10.46 -9.68 -8.63
CA SER A 125 11.70 -8.93 -8.85
C SER A 125 12.60 -8.92 -7.60
N HIS A 126 12.03 -8.87 -6.39
CA HIS A 126 12.81 -8.99 -5.16
C HIS A 126 13.39 -10.38 -5.02
N MET A 127 12.61 -11.44 -5.23
CA MET A 127 13.09 -12.83 -5.19
C MET A 127 14.27 -13.05 -6.16
N ARG A 128 14.14 -12.63 -7.42
CA ARG A 128 15.24 -12.70 -8.41
C ARG A 128 16.50 -11.97 -7.95
N MET A 129 16.35 -10.80 -7.34
CA MET A 129 17.49 -10.05 -6.81
C MET A 129 18.23 -10.79 -5.69
N PHE A 130 17.52 -11.51 -4.81
CA PHE A 130 18.17 -12.37 -3.81
C PHE A 130 18.88 -13.57 -4.42
N GLU A 131 18.26 -14.20 -5.42
CA GLU A 131 18.84 -15.31 -6.16
C GLU A 131 20.14 -14.90 -6.87
N GLU A 132 20.14 -13.75 -7.56
CA GLU A 132 21.33 -13.15 -8.19
C GLU A 132 22.43 -12.85 -7.16
N ALA A 133 22.04 -12.42 -5.96
CA ALA A 133 22.95 -12.19 -4.83
C ALA A 133 23.40 -13.49 -4.12
N ARG A 134 22.99 -14.66 -4.63
CA ARG A 134 23.28 -16.00 -4.08
C ARG A 134 22.81 -16.18 -2.63
N GLN A 135 21.70 -15.52 -2.28
CA GLN A 135 21.04 -15.66 -0.99
C GLN A 135 19.88 -16.66 -1.11
N PRO A 136 19.73 -17.63 -0.18
CA PRO A 136 18.61 -18.55 -0.22
C PRO A 136 17.27 -17.83 -0.09
N LEU A 137 16.34 -18.09 -1.01
CA LEU A 137 15.04 -17.43 -1.07
C LEU A 137 14.18 -17.63 0.17
N VAL A 138 14.35 -18.75 0.88
CA VAL A 138 13.68 -19.04 2.15
C VAL A 138 13.97 -18.00 3.24
N TYR A 139 15.13 -17.33 3.17
CA TYR A 139 15.45 -16.24 4.09
C TYR A 139 14.95 -14.87 3.59
N ALA A 140 14.69 -14.73 2.29
CA ALA A 140 14.22 -13.50 1.70
C ALA A 140 12.70 -13.33 1.83
N ALA A 141 11.94 -14.40 1.59
CA ALA A 141 10.48 -14.38 1.55
C ALA A 141 9.82 -13.76 2.81
N PRO A 142 10.27 -14.05 4.05
CA PRO A 142 9.71 -13.42 5.25
C PRO A 142 9.92 -11.90 5.35
N HIS A 143 10.85 -11.33 4.57
CA HIS A 143 11.12 -9.89 4.53
C HIS A 143 10.37 -9.16 3.42
N ILE A 144 9.59 -9.88 2.61
CA ILE A 144 8.73 -9.32 1.58
C ILE A 144 7.31 -9.24 2.15
N GLY A 145 6.79 -8.02 2.23
CA GLY A 145 5.43 -7.72 2.67
C GLY A 145 4.65 -6.97 1.60
N PHE A 146 3.38 -6.73 1.90
CA PHE A 146 2.45 -6.13 0.95
C PHE A 146 1.65 -5.01 1.61
N CYS A 147 1.45 -3.91 0.87
CA CYS A 147 0.53 -2.85 1.26
C CYS A 147 -0.58 -2.73 0.20
N VAL A 148 -1.82 -2.98 0.59
CA VAL A 148 -2.98 -3.03 -0.30
C VAL A 148 -4.02 -1.96 0.07
N SER A 149 -4.73 -1.43 -0.93
CA SER A 149 -5.81 -0.47 -0.67
C SER A 149 -7.13 -1.17 -0.32
N ALA A 150 -7.84 -0.72 0.71
CA ALA A 150 -9.17 -1.20 1.07
C ALA A 150 -10.24 -0.20 0.63
N ASP A 151 -11.23 -0.62 -0.15
CA ASP A 151 -12.26 0.26 -0.73
C ASP A 151 -13.64 -0.02 -0.07
N ALA A 152 -14.64 0.81 -0.36
CA ALA A 152 -16.00 0.64 0.14
C ALA A 152 -16.75 -0.54 -0.52
N ASP A 153 -16.21 -1.11 -1.61
CA ASP A 153 -16.64 -2.41 -2.10
C ASP A 153 -16.10 -3.51 -1.17
N GLN A 154 -16.92 -3.86 -0.18
CA GLN A 154 -16.52 -4.76 0.90
C GLN A 154 -16.15 -6.16 0.40
N PHE A 155 -16.92 -6.71 -0.54
CA PHE A 155 -16.73 -8.09 -1.00
C PHE A 155 -15.49 -8.20 -1.87
N MET A 156 -15.30 -7.22 -2.77
CA MET A 156 -14.09 -7.13 -3.56
C MET A 156 -12.84 -6.92 -2.70
N THR A 157 -12.94 -6.09 -1.65
CA THR A 157 -11.81 -5.87 -0.73
C THR A 157 -11.45 -7.13 0.06
N MET A 158 -12.44 -7.86 0.59
CA MET A 158 -12.22 -9.15 1.25
C MET A 158 -11.57 -10.16 0.29
N ALA A 159 -12.14 -10.32 -0.91
CA ALA A 159 -11.61 -11.22 -1.93
C ALA A 159 -10.18 -10.85 -2.36
N LYS A 160 -9.87 -9.55 -2.48
CA LYS A 160 -8.53 -9.05 -2.87
C LYS A 160 -7.45 -9.45 -1.87
N ILE A 161 -7.71 -9.33 -0.57
CA ILE A 161 -6.72 -9.69 0.46
C ILE A 161 -6.52 -11.21 0.50
N ARG A 162 -7.60 -11.99 0.35
CA ARG A 162 -7.52 -13.46 0.24
C ARG A 162 -6.74 -13.88 -1.00
N ALA A 163 -7.05 -13.29 -2.16
CA ALA A 163 -6.38 -13.55 -3.42
C ALA A 163 -4.88 -13.22 -3.34
N LEU A 164 -4.50 -12.12 -2.68
CA LEU A 164 -3.10 -11.76 -2.49
C LEU A 164 -2.31 -12.85 -1.75
N ARG A 165 -2.88 -13.45 -0.69
CA ARG A 165 -2.23 -14.55 0.03
C ARG A 165 -2.06 -15.78 -0.86
N LEU A 166 -3.08 -16.15 -1.63
CA LEU A 166 -3.04 -17.28 -2.56
C LEU A 166 -2.00 -17.06 -3.68
N LEU A 167 -1.99 -15.88 -4.28
CA LEU A 167 -1.03 -15.50 -5.32
C LEU A 167 0.40 -15.51 -4.80
N TRP A 168 0.63 -15.02 -3.57
CA TRP A 168 1.95 -15.04 -2.95
C TRP A 168 2.43 -16.46 -2.65
N THR A 169 1.56 -17.32 -2.09
CA THR A 169 1.84 -18.76 -1.94
C THR A 169 2.23 -19.38 -3.28
N ARG A 170 1.45 -19.11 -4.33
CA ARG A 170 1.71 -19.67 -5.66
C ARG A 170 3.03 -19.20 -6.26
N LEU A 171 3.42 -17.95 -6.04
CA LEU A 171 4.71 -17.43 -6.48
C LEU A 171 5.87 -18.09 -5.72
N GLN A 172 5.75 -18.31 -4.41
CA GLN A 172 6.74 -19.03 -3.62
C GLN A 172 6.93 -20.47 -4.11
N GLU A 173 5.84 -21.18 -4.39
CA GLU A 173 5.87 -22.52 -5.00
C GLU A 173 6.58 -22.51 -6.37
N ALA A 174 6.30 -21.51 -7.21
CA ALA A 174 6.95 -21.36 -8.51
C ALA A 174 8.46 -21.06 -8.39
N CYS A 175 8.88 -20.43 -7.29
CA CYS A 175 10.28 -20.24 -6.92
C CYS A 175 10.92 -21.48 -6.28
N GLY A 176 10.18 -22.57 -6.07
CA GLY A 176 10.69 -23.83 -5.51
C GLY A 176 10.98 -23.77 -4.01
N ILE A 177 10.30 -22.89 -3.26
CA ILE A 177 10.40 -22.82 -1.80
C ILE A 177 9.06 -23.16 -1.13
N ASP A 178 9.14 -23.70 0.09
CA ASP A 178 7.97 -23.91 0.91
C ASP A 178 7.29 -22.56 1.24
N PRO A 179 5.98 -22.42 1.01
CA PRO A 179 5.28 -21.17 1.26
C PRO A 179 5.38 -20.72 2.72
N SER A 180 5.87 -19.50 2.92
CA SER A 180 5.85 -18.80 4.20
C SER A 180 4.72 -17.77 4.23
N ALA A 181 4.20 -17.51 5.43
CA ALA A 181 3.23 -16.44 5.64
C ALA A 181 3.88 -15.07 5.40
N THR A 182 3.10 -14.14 4.86
CA THR A 182 3.52 -12.75 4.65
C THR A 182 2.64 -11.80 5.44
N SER A 183 3.18 -10.62 5.74
CA SER A 183 2.46 -9.51 6.35
C SER A 183 1.79 -8.65 5.29
N ILE A 184 0.48 -8.44 5.44
CA ILE A 184 -0.35 -7.58 4.61
C ILE A 184 -0.79 -6.38 5.45
N HIS A 185 -0.31 -5.21 5.08
CA HIS A 185 -0.86 -3.93 5.51
C HIS A 185 -2.03 -3.53 4.60
N ALA A 186 -3.15 -3.12 5.16
CA ALA A 186 -4.25 -2.52 4.41
C ALA A 186 -4.41 -1.04 4.77
N GLU A 187 -4.49 -0.17 3.76
CA GLU A 187 -4.84 1.23 3.96
C GLU A 187 -6.19 1.51 3.31
N THR A 188 -7.11 2.16 4.02
CA THR A 188 -8.38 2.58 3.41
C THR A 188 -8.11 3.53 2.25
N SER A 189 -8.82 3.34 1.15
CA SER A 189 -8.51 3.96 -0.12
C SER A 189 -8.60 5.49 -0.07
N PHE A 190 -7.59 6.16 -0.63
CA PHE A 190 -7.65 7.60 -0.86
C PHE A 190 -8.60 7.95 -2.03
N ARG A 191 -8.60 7.18 -3.12
CA ARG A 191 -9.43 7.48 -4.31
C ARG A 191 -10.93 7.52 -4.01
N MET A 192 -11.40 6.78 -3.01
CA MET A 192 -12.82 6.75 -2.63
C MET A 192 -13.26 7.97 -1.80
N LEU A 193 -12.31 8.72 -1.21
CA LEU A 193 -12.64 9.88 -0.38
C LEU A 193 -13.20 11.01 -1.24
N THR A 194 -14.16 11.73 -0.71
CA THR A 194 -14.74 12.93 -1.33
C THR A 194 -14.28 14.17 -0.57
N SER A 195 -14.03 15.27 -1.28
CA SER A 195 -13.89 16.59 -0.65
C SER A 195 -15.26 17.15 -0.25
N ARG A 196 -16.31 16.85 -1.02
CA ARG A 196 -17.68 17.19 -0.64
C ARG A 196 -18.18 16.23 0.44
N ASP A 197 -18.99 16.75 1.36
CA ASP A 197 -19.60 15.99 2.44
C ASP A 197 -18.57 15.08 3.16
N ALA A 198 -17.51 15.71 3.69
CA ALA A 198 -16.33 15.00 4.18
C ALA A 198 -16.67 13.99 5.30
N GLU A 199 -17.71 14.23 6.10
CA GLU A 199 -18.16 13.30 7.14
C GLU A 199 -18.67 11.97 6.58
N THR A 200 -19.22 11.94 5.36
CA THR A 200 -19.63 10.68 4.71
C THR A 200 -18.43 9.76 4.45
N ASN A 201 -17.21 10.30 4.40
CA ASN A 201 -16.00 9.46 4.36
C ASN A 201 -15.81 8.61 5.63
N LEU A 202 -16.36 8.99 6.79
CA LEU A 202 -16.35 8.13 7.99
C LEU A 202 -17.08 6.81 7.72
N LEU A 203 -18.20 6.87 6.99
CA LEU A 203 -18.99 5.69 6.64
C LEU A 203 -18.24 4.80 5.65
N ARG A 204 -17.67 5.40 4.59
CA ARG A 204 -16.83 4.67 3.61
C ARG A 204 -15.65 3.97 4.29
N ASN A 205 -14.95 4.70 5.15
CA ASN A 205 -13.80 4.17 5.89
C ASN A 205 -14.17 3.06 6.86
N THR A 206 -15.37 3.11 7.47
CA THR A 206 -15.85 2.04 8.35
C THR A 206 -16.05 0.75 7.57
N ILE A 207 -16.67 0.82 6.39
CA ILE A 207 -16.87 -0.34 5.50
C ILE A 207 -15.53 -0.89 5.03
N ALA A 208 -14.62 -0.02 4.55
CA ALA A 208 -13.31 -0.43 4.08
C ALA A 208 -12.46 -1.07 5.20
N CYS A 209 -12.50 -0.51 6.42
CA CYS A 209 -11.80 -1.06 7.57
C CYS A 209 -12.37 -2.43 7.98
N PHE A 210 -13.69 -2.58 7.99
CA PHE A 210 -14.34 -3.86 8.24
C PHE A 210 -13.93 -4.89 7.19
N ALA A 211 -13.98 -4.54 5.91
CA ALA A 211 -13.62 -5.44 4.82
C ALA A 211 -12.13 -5.84 4.85
N ALA A 212 -11.24 -4.91 5.22
CA ALA A 212 -9.82 -5.20 5.39
C ALA A 212 -9.57 -6.21 6.53
N ALA A 213 -10.22 -6.02 7.67
CA ALA A 213 -10.12 -6.93 8.80
C ALA A 213 -10.74 -8.30 8.50
N ALA A 214 -11.94 -8.33 7.92
CA ALA A 214 -12.63 -9.57 7.54
C ALA A 214 -11.90 -10.34 6.41
N GLY A 215 -11.18 -9.64 5.53
CA GLY A 215 -10.30 -10.23 4.53
C GLY A 215 -8.98 -10.77 5.10
N GLY A 216 -8.70 -10.52 6.38
CA GLY A 216 -7.51 -11.03 7.07
C GLY A 216 -6.25 -10.20 6.85
N ALA A 217 -6.34 -8.86 6.78
CA ALA A 217 -5.17 -7.98 6.83
C ALA A 217 -4.50 -8.05 8.23
N ASP A 218 -3.16 -8.03 8.27
CA ASP A 218 -2.40 -8.12 9.51
C ASP A 218 -2.33 -6.77 10.26
N THR A 219 -2.30 -5.67 9.51
CA THR A 219 -2.33 -4.31 10.04
C THR A 219 -3.19 -3.41 9.17
N ILE A 220 -3.87 -2.42 9.77
CA ILE A 220 -4.82 -1.56 9.05
C ILE A 220 -4.58 -0.09 9.38
N SER A 221 -4.44 0.74 8.34
CA SER A 221 -4.46 2.20 8.44
C SER A 221 -5.78 2.74 7.92
N VAL A 222 -6.48 3.50 8.75
CA VAL A 222 -7.67 4.24 8.34
C VAL A 222 -7.29 5.68 8.05
N LEU A 223 -7.47 6.13 6.81
CA LEU A 223 -7.29 7.51 6.41
C LEU A 223 -8.36 8.37 7.09
N PRO A 224 -8.02 9.51 7.70
CA PRO A 224 -9.01 10.39 8.28
C PRO A 224 -10.00 10.94 7.24
N HIS A 225 -11.25 11.14 7.64
CA HIS A 225 -12.32 11.62 6.76
C HIS A 225 -12.04 12.98 6.09
N THR A 226 -11.18 13.81 6.71
CA THR A 226 -10.75 15.12 6.21
C THR A 226 -9.54 15.08 5.28
N PHE A 227 -8.97 13.90 5.02
CA PHE A 227 -7.69 13.76 4.28
C PHE A 227 -7.76 14.30 2.84
N ALA A 228 -8.96 14.39 2.25
CA ALA A 228 -9.19 15.01 0.95
C ALA A 228 -8.89 16.53 0.92
N HIS A 229 -8.95 17.21 2.08
CA HIS A 229 -8.77 18.65 2.24
C HIS A 229 -7.33 19.04 2.63
N GLY A 230 -6.64 18.18 3.37
CA GLY A 230 -5.30 18.50 3.86
C GLY A 230 -4.82 17.58 4.96
N LEU A 231 -3.81 18.03 5.73
CA LEU A 231 -3.25 17.26 6.83
C LEU A 231 -4.30 17.14 7.96
N PRO A 232 -4.73 15.93 8.35
CA PRO A 232 -5.79 15.80 9.35
C PRO A 232 -5.36 16.32 10.72
N ASP A 233 -6.31 16.97 11.39
CA ASP A 233 -6.19 17.47 12.75
C ASP A 233 -6.30 16.34 13.80
N ALA A 234 -6.28 16.70 15.08
CA ALA A 234 -6.38 15.74 16.16
C ALA A 234 -7.75 15.04 16.22
N PHE A 235 -8.84 15.76 15.90
CA PHE A 235 -10.18 15.20 15.93
C PHE A 235 -10.37 14.14 14.83
N ALA A 236 -9.99 14.45 13.60
CA ALA A 236 -10.11 13.52 12.47
C ALA A 236 -9.25 12.26 12.68
N ARG A 237 -8.04 12.39 13.22
CA ARG A 237 -7.19 11.24 13.59
C ARG A 237 -7.79 10.40 14.72
N ARG A 238 -8.41 11.05 15.72
CA ARG A 238 -9.11 10.34 16.80
C ARG A 238 -10.27 9.51 16.24
N LEU A 239 -11.05 10.05 15.31
CA LEU A 239 -12.15 9.30 14.68
C LEU A 239 -11.64 8.11 13.89
N ALA A 240 -10.62 8.28 13.05
CA ALA A 240 -10.01 7.17 12.29
C ALA A 240 -9.51 6.02 13.20
N ARG A 241 -8.86 6.35 14.32
CA ARG A 241 -8.44 5.36 15.32
C ARG A 241 -9.65 4.71 16.01
N ASN A 242 -10.64 5.50 16.41
CA ASN A 242 -11.81 5.00 17.12
C ASN A 242 -12.66 4.07 16.23
N THR A 243 -12.72 4.28 14.91
CA THR A 243 -13.34 3.32 13.97
C THR A 243 -12.74 1.93 14.14
N GLN A 244 -11.41 1.82 14.19
CA GLN A 244 -10.73 0.54 14.42
C GLN A 244 -11.03 -0.03 15.81
N LEU A 245 -11.03 0.81 16.86
CA LEU A 245 -11.32 0.36 18.22
C LEU A 245 -12.75 -0.17 18.37
N VAL A 246 -13.74 0.48 17.77
CA VAL A 246 -15.14 0.01 17.78
C VAL A 246 -15.25 -1.34 17.07
N LEU A 247 -14.63 -1.49 15.90
CA LEU A 247 -14.61 -2.77 15.18
C LEU A 247 -13.87 -3.88 15.95
N ALA A 248 -12.80 -3.55 16.66
CA ALA A 248 -12.06 -4.53 17.44
C ALA A 248 -12.77 -4.90 18.76
N GLN A 249 -13.34 -3.93 19.48
CA GLN A 249 -13.79 -4.14 20.86
C GLN A 249 -15.30 -4.34 20.98
N GLU A 250 -16.10 -3.76 20.08
CA GLU A 250 -17.56 -3.74 20.21
C GLU A 250 -18.25 -4.67 19.20
N SER A 251 -17.74 -4.78 17.96
CA SER A 251 -18.39 -5.61 16.94
C SER A 251 -17.98 -7.09 16.97
N ARG A 252 -16.99 -7.46 17.80
CA ARG A 252 -16.40 -8.81 17.88
C ARG A 252 -15.84 -9.31 16.55
N LEU A 253 -15.36 -8.39 15.69
CA LEU A 253 -14.85 -8.73 14.36
C LEU A 253 -13.72 -9.77 14.39
N TRP A 254 -12.91 -9.78 15.45
CA TRP A 254 -11.80 -10.71 15.61
C TRP A 254 -12.21 -12.13 16.03
N PHE A 255 -13.49 -12.37 16.37
CA PHE A 255 -13.92 -13.64 16.96
C PHE A 255 -13.84 -14.83 15.99
N VAL A 256 -13.98 -14.58 14.68
CA VAL A 256 -13.88 -15.59 13.62
C VAL A 256 -12.75 -15.20 12.67
N ALA A 257 -11.84 -16.12 12.37
CA ALA A 257 -10.61 -15.82 11.61
C ALA A 257 -10.86 -15.44 10.14
N ASP A 258 -11.67 -16.20 9.40
CA ASP A 258 -12.13 -15.88 8.04
C ASP A 258 -13.65 -16.02 7.99
N PRO A 259 -14.41 -14.96 8.35
CA PRO A 259 -15.87 -15.02 8.38
C PRO A 259 -16.50 -15.14 6.99
N ALA A 260 -15.73 -14.91 5.91
CA ALA A 260 -16.20 -15.03 4.54
C ALA A 260 -15.97 -16.43 3.95
N SER A 261 -15.22 -17.30 4.64
CA SER A 261 -14.93 -18.67 4.21
C SER A 261 -16.20 -19.46 3.92
N GLY A 262 -16.25 -20.10 2.75
CA GLY A 262 -17.39 -20.90 2.30
C GLY A 262 -18.53 -20.10 1.68
N SER A 263 -18.44 -18.77 1.65
CA SER A 263 -19.37 -17.94 0.88
C SER A 263 -19.11 -18.10 -0.62
N GLY A 264 -19.98 -18.82 -1.34
CA GLY A 264 -19.78 -19.10 -2.77
C GLY A 264 -19.54 -17.85 -3.63
N ALA A 265 -20.11 -16.70 -3.26
CA ALA A 265 -19.84 -15.44 -3.96
C ALA A 265 -18.43 -14.88 -3.68
N VAL A 266 -17.95 -14.92 -2.44
CA VAL A 266 -16.61 -14.43 -2.09
C VAL A 266 -15.54 -15.39 -2.59
N GLU A 267 -15.78 -16.70 -2.55
CA GLU A 267 -14.87 -17.69 -3.14
C GLU A 267 -14.73 -17.48 -4.65
N ALA A 268 -15.84 -17.37 -5.39
CA ALA A 268 -15.79 -17.12 -6.83
C ALA A 268 -15.12 -15.78 -7.19
N LEU A 269 -15.34 -14.72 -6.40
CA LEU A 269 -14.62 -13.44 -6.57
C LEU A 269 -13.13 -13.58 -6.29
N THR A 270 -12.74 -14.37 -5.29
CA THR A 270 -11.35 -14.62 -4.93
C THR A 270 -10.63 -15.37 -6.06
N ASP A 271 -11.26 -16.42 -6.58
CA ASP A 271 -10.72 -17.22 -7.69
C ASP A 271 -10.59 -16.38 -8.97
N GLY A 272 -11.64 -15.64 -9.32
CA GLY A 272 -11.63 -14.76 -10.49
C GLY A 272 -10.56 -13.66 -10.40
N LEU A 273 -10.33 -13.10 -9.19
CA LEU A 273 -9.23 -12.16 -8.96
C LEU A 273 -7.87 -12.83 -9.10
N CYS A 274 -7.70 -14.06 -8.60
CA CYS A 274 -6.44 -14.79 -8.74
C CYS A 274 -6.12 -15.02 -10.22
N GLU A 275 -7.07 -15.50 -11.01
CA GLU A 275 -6.88 -15.73 -12.45
C GLU A 275 -6.55 -14.42 -13.19
N ALA A 276 -7.34 -13.36 -12.97
CA ALA A 276 -7.14 -12.08 -13.64
C ALA A 276 -5.79 -11.43 -13.25
N ALA A 277 -5.44 -11.45 -11.96
CA ALA A 277 -4.18 -10.92 -11.47
C ALA A 277 -2.97 -11.73 -11.97
N TRP A 278 -3.08 -13.06 -12.05
CA TRP A 278 -2.01 -13.90 -12.56
C TRP A 278 -1.76 -13.66 -14.05
N ASN A 279 -2.82 -13.51 -14.85
CA ASN A 279 -2.71 -13.17 -16.27
C ASN A 279 -2.05 -11.79 -16.49
N GLU A 280 -2.48 -10.77 -15.74
CA GLU A 280 -1.86 -9.44 -15.80
C GLU A 280 -0.40 -9.48 -15.30
N PHE A 281 -0.10 -10.27 -14.26
CA PHE A 281 1.27 -10.48 -13.79
C PHE A 281 2.15 -11.10 -14.88
N GLN A 282 1.67 -12.14 -15.59
CA GLN A 282 2.40 -12.73 -16.70
C GLN A 282 2.64 -11.74 -17.84
N ALA A 283 1.68 -10.85 -18.13
CA ALA A 283 1.88 -9.78 -19.11
C ALA A 283 2.99 -8.80 -18.67
N ILE A 284 2.99 -8.38 -17.40
CA ILE A 284 4.04 -7.53 -16.83
C ILE A 284 5.40 -8.23 -16.86
N GLU A 285 5.46 -9.53 -16.56
CA GLU A 285 6.72 -10.29 -16.61
C GLU A 285 7.24 -10.47 -18.05
N ALA A 286 6.35 -10.64 -19.03
CA ALA A 286 6.71 -10.66 -20.45
C ALA A 286 7.30 -9.31 -20.93
N GLU A 287 6.94 -8.21 -20.26
CA GLU A 287 7.49 -6.86 -20.47
C GLU A 287 8.82 -6.63 -19.73
N GLY A 288 9.38 -7.65 -19.06
CA GLY A 288 10.62 -7.56 -18.29
C GLY A 288 10.43 -7.21 -16.81
N GLY A 289 9.20 -7.31 -16.31
CA GLY A 289 8.80 -6.99 -14.95
C GLY A 289 8.33 -5.54 -14.78
N ILE A 290 7.73 -5.24 -13.62
CA ILE A 290 7.03 -3.97 -13.38
C ILE A 290 7.87 -2.71 -13.64
N LEU A 291 9.16 -2.70 -13.26
CA LEU A 291 10.02 -1.55 -13.51
C LEU A 291 10.26 -1.29 -15.00
N GLN A 292 10.40 -2.34 -15.81
CA GLN A 292 10.58 -2.21 -17.27
C GLN A 292 9.27 -1.88 -17.97
N SER A 293 8.16 -2.48 -17.52
CA SER A 293 6.82 -2.12 -17.99
C SER A 293 6.49 -0.65 -17.75
N LEU A 294 6.83 -0.14 -16.55
CA LEU A 294 6.71 1.29 -16.22
C LEU A 294 7.62 2.15 -17.10
N LEU A 295 8.87 1.73 -17.33
CA LEU A 295 9.79 2.46 -18.21
C LEU A 295 9.24 2.60 -19.64
N GLY A 296 8.63 1.52 -20.16
CA GLY A 296 8.02 1.49 -21.49
C GLY A 296 6.64 2.15 -21.58
N GLY A 297 6.00 2.48 -20.46
CA GLY A 297 4.65 3.08 -20.44
C GLY A 297 3.51 2.07 -20.60
N HIS A 298 3.80 0.78 -20.65
CA HIS A 298 2.80 -0.26 -20.93
C HIS A 298 1.78 -0.41 -19.79
N PHE A 299 2.28 -0.54 -18.56
CA PHE A 299 1.41 -0.64 -17.39
C PHE A 299 0.59 0.64 -17.18
N GLN A 300 1.19 1.82 -17.40
CA GLN A 300 0.48 3.09 -17.28
C GLN A 300 -0.68 3.20 -18.27
N ALA A 301 -0.48 2.76 -19.52
CA ALA A 301 -1.55 2.74 -20.52
C ALA A 301 -2.73 1.85 -20.07
N ARG A 302 -2.45 0.65 -19.53
CA ARG A 302 -3.49 -0.26 -19.02
C ARG A 302 -4.21 0.29 -17.80
N VAL A 303 -3.49 0.90 -16.86
CA VAL A 303 -4.06 1.55 -15.66
C VAL A 303 -4.96 2.73 -16.06
N LYS A 304 -4.53 3.57 -16.99
CA LYS A 304 -5.33 4.70 -17.48
C LYS A 304 -6.60 4.25 -18.19
N ALA A 305 -6.54 3.20 -19.01
CA ALA A 305 -7.71 2.64 -19.68
C ALA A 305 -8.74 2.11 -18.67
N ALA A 306 -8.28 1.44 -17.60
CA ALA A 306 -9.14 1.00 -16.50
C ALA A 306 -9.73 2.19 -15.72
N GLY A 307 -8.91 3.19 -15.40
CA GLY A 307 -9.32 4.42 -14.75
C GLY A 307 -10.40 5.17 -15.53
N GLU A 308 -10.23 5.33 -16.83
CA GLU A 308 -11.18 6.00 -17.71
C GLU A 308 -12.50 5.23 -17.85
N THR A 309 -12.44 3.90 -17.92
CA THR A 309 -13.64 3.06 -17.91
C THR A 309 -14.43 3.25 -16.62
N ARG A 310 -13.74 3.28 -15.47
CA ARG A 310 -14.37 3.56 -14.17
C ARG A 310 -14.95 4.98 -14.13
N ALA A 311 -14.19 5.98 -14.56
CA ALA A 311 -14.62 7.39 -14.57
C ALA A 311 -15.88 7.60 -15.42
N ARG A 312 -15.91 7.00 -16.61
CA ARG A 312 -17.08 6.99 -17.49
C ARG A 312 -18.31 6.39 -16.82
N ALA A 313 -18.17 5.27 -16.10
CA ALA A 313 -19.28 4.65 -15.38
C ALA A 313 -19.92 5.61 -14.35
N TYR A 314 -19.12 6.44 -13.67
CA TYR A 314 -19.63 7.47 -12.75
C TYR A 314 -20.27 8.66 -13.50
N ARG A 315 -19.67 9.13 -14.60
CA ARG A 315 -20.24 10.22 -15.42
C ARG A 315 -21.57 9.84 -16.05
N GLU A 316 -21.73 8.58 -16.44
CA GLU A 316 -22.97 8.02 -17.01
C GLU A 316 -24.02 7.68 -15.93
N GLY A 317 -23.68 7.81 -14.64
CA GLY A 317 -24.60 7.53 -13.53
C GLY A 317 -24.83 6.03 -13.24
N SER A 318 -24.12 5.13 -13.91
CA SER A 318 -24.16 3.69 -13.60
C SER A 318 -23.49 3.34 -12.27
N ARG A 319 -22.63 4.24 -11.77
CA ARG A 319 -22.09 4.22 -10.41
C ARG A 319 -22.31 5.58 -9.75
N VAL A 320 -22.52 5.57 -8.43
CA VAL A 320 -22.86 6.77 -7.66
C VAL A 320 -21.93 6.96 -6.46
N LEU A 321 -21.72 8.22 -6.09
CA LEU A 321 -21.04 8.63 -4.87
C LEU A 321 -22.01 9.46 -4.03
N VAL A 322 -22.50 8.88 -2.93
CA VAL A 322 -23.36 9.58 -1.96
C VAL A 322 -22.61 10.77 -1.36
N GLY A 323 -23.26 11.94 -1.30
CA GLY A 323 -22.66 13.20 -0.84
C GLY A 323 -21.86 13.94 -1.92
N ALA A 324 -21.62 13.34 -3.09
CA ALA A 324 -20.90 13.98 -4.20
C ALA A 324 -21.71 14.00 -5.51
N THR A 325 -21.95 12.83 -6.14
CA THR A 325 -22.76 12.75 -7.36
C THR A 325 -24.24 12.46 -7.07
N LEU A 326 -24.53 11.81 -5.95
CA LEU A 326 -25.88 11.50 -5.48
C LEU A 326 -26.11 12.14 -4.11
N TYR A 327 -27.21 12.89 -3.96
CA TYR A 327 -27.53 13.65 -2.75
C TYR A 327 -26.40 14.59 -2.27
N PRO A 328 -25.83 15.46 -3.14
CA PRO A 328 -24.86 16.45 -2.67
C PRO A 328 -25.53 17.41 -1.67
N PRO A 329 -24.84 17.81 -0.59
CA PRO A 329 -25.37 18.81 0.32
C PRO A 329 -25.53 20.16 -0.39
N ALA A 330 -26.49 20.96 0.07
CA ALA A 330 -26.68 22.32 -0.44
C ALA A 330 -25.45 23.21 -0.14
N GLU A 331 -24.87 23.04 1.04
CA GLU A 331 -23.65 23.71 1.49
C GLU A 331 -22.74 22.69 2.17
N ASP A 332 -21.46 22.67 1.79
CA ASP A 332 -20.44 21.85 2.44
C ASP A 332 -20.01 22.50 3.77
N ARG A 333 -19.82 21.70 4.80
CA ARG A 333 -19.30 22.17 6.09
C ARG A 333 -17.83 22.54 5.98
N THR A 334 -17.40 23.51 6.77
CA THR A 334 -15.99 23.88 6.90
C THR A 334 -15.21 22.72 7.51
N VAL A 335 -14.13 22.30 6.84
CA VAL A 335 -13.28 21.20 7.29
C VAL A 335 -11.99 21.76 7.87
N ASP A 336 -11.76 21.50 9.16
CA ASP A 336 -10.52 21.88 9.83
C ASP A 336 -9.38 20.93 9.46
N VAL A 337 -8.26 21.50 9.02
CA VAL A 337 -7.02 20.79 8.71
C VAL A 337 -5.83 21.51 9.33
N LEU A 338 -4.76 20.77 9.60
CA LEU A 338 -3.51 21.38 10.05
C LEU A 338 -2.82 22.08 8.89
N ASP A 339 -2.19 23.21 9.19
CA ASP A 339 -1.27 23.84 8.26
C ASP A 339 -0.08 22.92 8.00
N ALA A 340 0.25 22.74 6.73
CA ALA A 340 1.33 21.88 6.30
C ALA A 340 1.96 22.43 5.02
N GLN A 341 3.28 22.64 5.07
CA GLN A 341 4.03 23.01 3.89
C GLN A 341 4.00 21.87 2.86
N ARG A 342 3.47 22.17 1.67
CA ARG A 342 3.59 21.26 0.52
C ARG A 342 5.04 21.23 0.09
N ARG A 343 5.65 20.05 0.16
CA ARG A 343 6.99 19.85 -0.40
C ARG A 343 6.88 19.58 -1.90
N PRO A 344 7.72 20.20 -2.73
CA PRO A 344 7.74 19.89 -4.15
C PRO A 344 8.16 18.43 -4.35
N MET A 345 7.67 17.82 -5.42
CA MET A 345 8.11 16.50 -5.82
C MET A 345 9.61 16.53 -6.16
N PRO A 346 10.36 15.45 -5.88
CA PRO A 346 11.75 15.36 -6.30
C PRO A 346 11.90 15.58 -7.81
N THR A 347 12.76 16.51 -8.20
CA THR A 347 13.06 16.81 -9.62
C THR A 347 14.22 15.99 -10.17
N ASP A 348 15.00 15.37 -9.28
CA ASP A 348 16.19 14.60 -9.64
C ASP A 348 15.82 13.18 -10.05
N GLY A 349 16.54 12.62 -11.02
CA GLY A 349 16.32 11.25 -11.48
C GLY A 349 17.11 10.92 -12.75
N THR A 350 17.72 9.74 -12.76
CA THR A 350 18.49 9.18 -13.88
C THR A 350 17.58 8.50 -14.89
N VAL A 351 16.53 7.82 -14.41
CA VAL A 351 15.54 7.12 -15.25
C VAL A 351 14.18 7.77 -15.05
N ARG A 352 13.39 7.85 -16.13
CA ARG A 352 12.09 8.51 -16.15
C ARG A 352 11.03 7.60 -16.76
N CYS A 353 9.82 7.66 -16.22
CA CYS A 353 8.62 7.09 -16.83
C CYS A 353 7.48 8.11 -16.79
N GLU A 354 6.40 7.78 -17.48
CA GLU A 354 5.14 8.46 -17.26
C GLU A 354 4.63 8.22 -15.84
N ARG A 355 4.27 9.30 -15.14
CA ARG A 355 3.77 9.25 -13.77
C ARG A 355 2.35 8.70 -13.75
N LEU A 356 2.08 7.86 -12.77
CA LEU A 356 0.73 7.49 -12.37
C LEU A 356 0.18 8.53 -11.40
N ASP A 357 -0.68 9.40 -11.91
CA ASP A 357 -1.30 10.47 -11.13
C ASP A 357 -2.39 9.94 -10.21
N VAL A 358 -2.35 10.39 -8.95
CA VAL A 358 -3.41 10.12 -7.97
C VAL A 358 -4.66 10.90 -8.37
N ALA A 359 -5.80 10.22 -8.49
CA ALA A 359 -7.08 10.85 -8.79
C ALA A 359 -8.20 10.28 -7.92
N ARG A 360 -8.97 11.17 -7.26
CA ARG A 360 -10.17 10.75 -6.54
C ARG A 360 -11.32 10.53 -7.52
N ILE A 361 -12.18 9.56 -7.22
CA ILE A 361 -13.32 9.23 -8.08
C ILE A 361 -14.22 10.46 -8.30
N GLU A 362 -14.43 11.26 -7.26
CA GLU A 362 -15.19 12.52 -7.33
C GLU A 362 -14.64 13.47 -8.41
N GLN A 363 -13.32 13.63 -8.50
CA GLN A 363 -12.65 14.53 -9.44
C GLN A 363 -12.82 14.04 -10.88
N LEU A 364 -12.79 12.71 -11.08
CA LEU A 364 -12.94 12.08 -12.39
C LEU A 364 -14.39 12.04 -12.88
N ALA A 365 -15.34 12.07 -11.94
CA ALA A 365 -16.77 12.08 -12.21
C ALA A 365 -17.33 13.46 -12.58
N GLY A 366 -16.49 14.51 -12.60
CA GLY A 366 -16.91 15.89 -12.90
C GLY A 366 -17.38 16.69 -11.69
N GLY A 367 -17.10 16.22 -10.46
CA GLY A 367 -17.22 17.05 -9.26
C GLY A 367 -16.15 18.14 -9.28
N ALA A 368 -16.57 19.40 -9.21
CA ALA A 368 -15.67 20.55 -9.26
C ALA A 368 -14.52 20.43 -8.24
N SER A 369 -13.31 20.71 -8.71
CA SER A 369 -12.04 20.70 -7.97
C SER A 369 -11.97 21.71 -6.84
#